data_AF-A0A831ZE05-F1
#
_entry.id   AF-A0A831ZE05-F1
#
_cell.length_a   1.000
_cell.length_b   1.000
_cell.length_c   1.000
_cell.angle_alpha   90.00
_cell.angle_beta   90.00
_cell.angle_gamma   90.00
#
_symmetry.space_group_name_H-M   'P 1'
#
loop_
_entity.id
_entity.type
_entity.pdbx_description
1 polymer ?
#
loop_
_entity_poly.entity_id
_entity_poly.type
_entity_poly.pdbx_seq_one_letter_code
_entity_poly.pdbx_strand_id
1 'polypeptide(L)'
;MVLICQLLSKSIKYCTKAQNRKMLSIICSADCLNQKNWTKQRLTLCSRVSLHSVIDYGPQRMLNLSDKVKKIIIIAATMPLTVRLRVDLRRKWLARLELGIAQRAHLIMIAHPKSGNTWLKVMLSRLYQVRFNLPDNVLNKSDEYSRQYPEIPRLAASNGYYSYEGVIGDDLNVDNPDSTLRNKQILFIARNPIDIAVSWYFQFTKRQSARKQELINHFIEHPIDRHSISMWDFVRHSDIGLPFLIQYLNSWEQNLSNCPNGLIIRYEDLRAQPVKTLTLITKLMGESFSEEEIRQAVEYGGFENQRQLESKGFFKQGGMTLRNPKDTESFKTRRGKVGGYIDYFNPEQIQELEDLMMSSLSPTFNYHPID
;
A
#
# COMPACT_ATOMS: atom_id res chain seq x y z
N MET A 1 -12.04 22.79 2.68
CA MET A 1 -10.97 23.10 3.66
C MET A 1 -11.49 23.82 4.90
N VAL A 2 -12.38 24.82 4.77
CA VAL A 2 -12.92 25.58 5.92
C VAL A 2 -13.60 24.69 6.98
N LEU A 3 -14.40 23.70 6.56
CA LEU A 3 -15.04 22.74 7.48
C LEU A 3 -14.03 21.81 8.20
N ILE A 4 -12.89 21.52 7.56
CA ILE A 4 -11.82 20.71 8.14
C ILE A 4 -11.06 21.52 9.20
N CYS A 5 -10.80 22.82 8.95
CA CYS A 5 -10.21 23.71 9.95
C CYS A 5 -11.13 23.91 11.17
N GLN A 6 -12.45 24.00 10.94
CA GLN A 6 -13.44 24.14 12.03
C GLN A 6 -13.59 22.88 12.88
N LEU A 7 -13.38 21.69 12.32
CA LEU A 7 -13.39 20.42 13.07
C LEU A 7 -12.08 20.19 13.82
N LEU A 8 -10.94 20.58 13.23
CA LEU A 8 -9.63 20.50 13.89
C LEU A 8 -9.55 21.39 15.14
N SER A 9 -10.18 22.57 15.15
CA SER A 9 -10.20 23.43 16.34
C SER A 9 -10.97 22.83 17.52
N LYS A 10 -11.98 21.99 17.27
CA LYS A 10 -12.76 21.31 18.31
C LYS A 10 -12.05 20.08 18.89
N SER A 11 -11.25 19.37 18.09
CA SER A 11 -10.53 18.16 18.54
C SER A 11 -9.26 18.44 19.35
N ILE A 12 -8.72 19.66 19.32
CA ILE A 12 -7.48 20.02 20.01
C ILE A 12 -7.65 20.15 21.55
N LYS A 13 -8.88 20.22 22.08
CA LYS A 13 -9.14 20.28 23.52
C LYS A 13 -8.80 18.99 24.31
N TYR A 14 -8.49 17.87 23.65
CA TYR A 14 -8.34 16.56 24.31
C TYR A 14 -6.93 15.92 24.24
N CYS A 15 -5.91 16.61 23.71
CA CYS A 15 -4.57 16.04 23.59
C CYS A 15 -3.52 16.81 24.43
N THR A 16 -3.41 16.47 25.70
CA THR A 16 -2.28 16.86 26.55
C THR A 16 -1.17 15.81 26.49
N LYS A 17 -0.11 16.05 25.69
CA LYS A 17 1.27 15.63 26.01
C LYS A 17 2.29 16.40 25.16
N ALA A 18 3.46 16.65 25.77
CA ALA A 18 4.42 17.74 25.54
C ALA A 18 5.11 17.87 24.16
N GLN A 19 4.73 17.11 23.12
CA GLN A 19 5.44 17.15 21.82
C GLN A 19 4.95 18.21 20.82
N ASN A 20 3.91 19.00 21.16
CA ASN A 20 3.27 19.92 20.21
C ASN A 20 3.61 21.43 20.37
N ARG A 21 4.55 21.83 21.23
CA ARG A 21 4.85 23.26 21.41
C ARG A 21 5.41 23.96 20.15
N LYS A 22 6.08 23.24 19.25
CA LYS A 22 6.54 23.79 17.95
C LYS A 22 5.47 23.81 16.85
N MET A 23 4.38 23.06 16.98
CA MET A 23 3.28 23.07 16.00
C MET A 23 2.23 24.15 16.32
N LEU A 24 2.13 24.54 17.59
CA LEU A 24 1.19 25.55 18.10
C LEU A 24 1.57 27.00 17.78
N SER A 25 2.85 27.32 17.49
CA SER A 25 3.24 28.71 17.18
C SER A 25 3.02 29.12 15.73
N ILE A 26 2.72 28.17 14.83
CA ILE A 26 2.56 28.43 13.39
C ILE A 26 1.08 28.55 13.00
N ILE A 27 0.15 28.16 13.88
CA ILE A 27 -1.30 28.18 13.60
C ILE A 27 -1.99 29.44 14.19
N CYS A 28 -1.33 30.21 15.06
CA CYS A 28 -1.90 31.40 15.71
C CYS A 28 -1.27 32.73 15.26
N SER A 29 -0.94 32.89 13.99
CA SER A 29 -0.65 34.20 13.39
C SER A 29 -1.57 34.44 12.19
N ALA A 30 -2.83 34.69 12.51
CA ALA A 30 -3.79 35.29 11.62
C ALA A 30 -4.68 36.23 12.45
N ASP A 31 -4.15 37.43 12.71
CA ASP A 31 -4.90 38.60 13.18
C ASP A 31 -5.89 39.03 12.08
N CYS A 32 -6.99 38.29 11.97
CA CYS A 32 -8.12 38.62 11.10
C CYS A 32 -9.44 38.22 11.73
N LEU A 33 -9.61 38.46 13.02
CA LEU A 33 -10.91 38.40 13.69
C LEU A 33 -11.00 39.45 14.81
N ASN A 34 -10.86 40.72 14.46
CA ASN A 34 -11.45 41.78 15.25
C ASN A 34 -11.54 43.07 14.45
N GLN A 35 -12.72 43.38 13.91
CA GLN A 35 -13.20 44.76 13.80
C GLN A 35 -14.68 44.77 13.34
N LYS A 36 -15.54 45.10 14.31
CA LYS A 36 -16.85 45.71 14.06
C LYS A 36 -16.62 47.09 13.44
N ASN A 37 -17.56 47.51 12.59
CA ASN A 37 -17.74 48.85 11.99
C ASN A 37 -17.09 49.09 10.64
N TRP A 38 -17.83 48.75 9.58
CA TRP A 38 -17.66 49.39 8.27
C TRP A 38 -18.54 50.64 8.22
N THR A 39 -17.92 51.82 8.19
CA THR A 39 -18.56 53.04 7.65
C THR A 39 -17.82 53.45 6.39
N LYS A 40 -18.61 53.84 5.36
CA LYS A 40 -18.16 54.44 4.10
C LYS A 40 -17.31 55.67 4.39
N GLN A 41 -15.99 55.59 4.20
CA GLN A 41 -15.18 56.74 3.79
C GLN A 41 -13.78 56.29 3.35
N ARG A 42 -13.34 56.89 2.24
CA ARG A 42 -11.98 56.88 1.68
C ARG A 42 -11.59 55.72 0.75
N LEU A 43 -12.33 55.65 -0.35
CA LEU A 43 -11.67 55.63 -1.67
C LEU A 43 -10.82 56.90 -1.85
N THR A 44 -9.77 56.80 -2.65
CA THR A 44 -8.81 57.84 -3.07
C THR A 44 -7.86 58.39 -2.01
N LEU A 45 -6.60 57.92 -2.04
CA LEU A 45 -5.45 58.83 -2.13
C LEU A 45 -4.23 58.13 -2.75
N CYS A 46 -3.68 58.77 -3.78
CA CYS A 46 -2.30 58.72 -4.27
C CYS A 46 -1.77 57.46 -4.98
N SER A 47 -2.01 57.49 -6.29
CA SER A 47 -1.10 57.11 -7.36
C SER A 47 0.37 57.54 -7.21
N ARG A 48 1.25 56.73 -7.81
CA ARG A 48 2.66 56.96 -8.26
C ARG A 48 3.79 56.64 -7.27
N VAL A 49 4.31 55.41 -7.37
CA VAL A 49 5.75 55.14 -7.54
C VAL A 49 5.88 53.99 -8.55
N SER A 50 6.69 54.18 -9.60
CA SER A 50 6.91 53.19 -10.65
C SER A 50 8.25 52.48 -10.52
N LEU A 51 8.24 51.23 -11.00
CA LEU A 51 9.32 50.47 -11.65
C LEU A 51 10.30 49.65 -10.78
N HIS A 52 10.21 48.33 -11.04
CA HIS A 52 11.24 47.30 -10.98
C HIS A 52 11.71 46.80 -9.60
N SER A 53 10.97 45.82 -9.07
CA SER A 53 11.59 44.63 -8.51
C SER A 53 10.70 43.40 -8.72
N VAL A 54 11.34 42.35 -9.21
CA VAL A 54 10.79 41.03 -9.47
C VAL A 54 10.23 40.46 -8.16
N ILE A 55 8.91 40.26 -8.10
CA ILE A 55 8.29 39.37 -7.09
C ILE A 55 7.71 38.19 -7.86
N ASP A 56 8.60 37.23 -8.08
CA ASP A 56 8.25 35.87 -8.44
C ASP A 56 7.45 35.27 -7.27
N TYR A 57 6.13 35.24 -7.41
CA TYR A 57 5.25 34.56 -6.47
C TYR A 57 5.44 33.05 -6.65
N GLY A 58 6.48 32.51 -6.00
CA GLY A 58 6.71 31.07 -5.91
C GLY A 58 5.49 30.33 -5.35
N PRO A 59 5.29 29.06 -5.71
CA PRO A 59 4.10 28.31 -5.35
C PRO A 59 3.99 28.23 -3.82
N GLN A 60 2.82 28.64 -3.32
CA GLN A 60 2.44 28.56 -1.93
C GLN A 60 2.87 27.21 -1.33
N ARG A 61 3.71 27.25 -0.30
CA ARG A 61 4.11 26.09 0.52
C ARG A 61 2.87 25.50 1.21
N MET A 62 2.03 24.76 0.48
CA MET A 62 1.19 23.74 1.08
C MET A 62 2.13 22.77 1.79
N LEU A 63 1.88 22.50 3.07
CA LEU A 63 2.67 21.59 3.90
C LEU A 63 2.98 20.30 3.11
N ASN A 64 4.24 20.11 2.73
CA ASN A 64 4.69 18.92 2.02
C ASN A 64 4.75 17.73 3.01
N LEU A 65 3.58 17.27 3.46
CA LEU A 65 3.42 16.14 4.37
C LEU A 65 3.77 14.84 3.67
N SER A 66 4.32 13.88 4.41
CA SER A 66 4.57 12.53 3.87
C SER A 66 3.25 11.81 3.59
N ASP A 67 3.29 10.87 2.66
CA ASP A 67 2.10 10.13 2.25
C ASP A 67 1.53 9.28 3.41
N LYS A 68 2.40 8.79 4.31
CA LYS A 68 2.01 8.19 5.58
C LYS A 68 1.20 9.15 6.47
N VAL A 69 1.62 10.40 6.61
CA VAL A 69 0.94 11.40 7.45
C VAL A 69 -0.41 11.77 6.84
N LYS A 70 -0.49 11.97 5.52
CA LYS A 70 -1.76 12.23 4.81
C LYS A 70 -2.78 11.12 5.08
N LYS A 71 -2.36 9.85 4.98
CA LYS A 71 -3.21 8.69 5.27
C LYS A 71 -3.74 8.68 6.71
N ILE A 72 -2.89 8.98 7.69
CA ILE A 72 -3.28 9.07 9.11
C ILE A 72 -4.33 10.16 9.31
N ILE A 73 -4.13 11.35 8.73
CA ILE A 73 -5.07 12.48 8.83
C ILE A 73 -6.45 12.09 8.29
N ILE A 74 -6.52 11.45 7.10
CA ILE A 74 -7.79 11.00 6.52
C ILE A 74 -8.52 10.01 7.44
N ILE A 75 -7.78 9.04 8.01
CA ILE A 75 -8.36 8.03 8.89
C ILE A 75 -8.89 8.65 10.18
N ALA A 76 -8.12 9.54 10.79
CA ALA A 76 -8.47 10.21 12.05
C ALA A 76 -9.66 11.17 11.87
N ALA A 77 -9.65 12.01 10.82
CA ALA A 77 -10.70 12.98 10.56
C ALA A 77 -12.07 12.34 10.27
N THR A 78 -12.08 11.11 9.74
CA THR A 78 -13.31 10.35 9.45
C THR A 78 -13.75 9.44 10.59
N MET A 79 -12.92 9.28 11.63
CA MET A 79 -13.22 8.38 12.75
C MET A 79 -14.51 8.68 13.53
N PRO A 80 -14.89 9.95 13.81
CA PRO A 80 -16.09 10.24 14.61
C PRO A 80 -17.41 10.11 13.84
N LEU A 81 -17.37 9.86 12.53
CA LEU A 81 -18.55 9.78 11.67
C LEU A 81 -19.26 8.43 11.79
N THR A 82 -20.55 8.38 11.41
CA THR A 82 -21.31 7.12 11.27
C THR A 82 -20.65 6.19 10.25
N VAL A 83 -20.88 4.86 10.36
CA VAL A 83 -20.24 3.85 9.50
C VAL A 83 -20.37 4.20 8.01
N ARG A 84 -21.59 4.50 7.55
CA ARG A 84 -21.87 4.85 6.15
C ARG A 84 -21.04 6.04 5.67
N LEU A 85 -21.16 7.19 6.33
CA LEU A 85 -20.42 8.41 5.98
C LEU A 85 -18.90 8.22 6.10
N ARG A 86 -18.46 7.48 7.10
CA ARG A 86 -17.06 7.17 7.35
C ARG A 86 -16.46 6.36 6.21
N VAL A 87 -17.15 5.32 5.75
CA VAL A 87 -16.66 4.46 4.66
C VAL A 87 -16.66 5.22 3.34
N ASP A 88 -17.73 5.94 3.00
CA ASP A 88 -17.83 6.73 1.76
C ASP A 88 -16.71 7.78 1.65
N LEU A 89 -16.51 8.58 2.72
CA LEU A 89 -15.47 9.59 2.74
C LEU A 89 -14.07 8.97 2.76
N ARG A 90 -13.86 7.87 3.49
CA ARG A 90 -12.58 7.15 3.46
C ARG A 90 -12.28 6.63 2.06
N ARG A 91 -13.24 6.01 1.38
CA ARG A 91 -13.07 5.55 -0.01
C ARG A 91 -12.65 6.72 -0.89
N LYS A 92 -13.41 7.81 -0.89
CA LYS A 92 -13.14 8.99 -1.72
C LYS A 92 -11.74 9.59 -1.50
N TRP A 93 -11.38 9.85 -0.24
CA TRP A 93 -10.12 10.54 0.06
C TRP A 93 -8.90 9.63 0.01
N LEU A 94 -9.03 8.36 0.42
CA LEU A 94 -7.95 7.40 0.30
C LEU A 94 -7.71 6.99 -1.15
N ALA A 95 -8.74 6.86 -1.99
CA ALA A 95 -8.56 6.57 -3.42
C ALA A 95 -7.80 7.70 -4.12
N ARG A 96 -8.16 8.97 -3.85
CA ARG A 96 -7.42 10.13 -4.37
C ARG A 96 -5.97 10.16 -3.90
N LEU A 97 -5.72 9.82 -2.64
CA LEU A 97 -4.35 9.73 -2.12
C LEU A 97 -3.58 8.59 -2.81
N GLU A 98 -4.19 7.41 -2.97
CA GLU A 98 -3.59 6.24 -3.60
C GLU A 98 -3.22 6.51 -5.06
N LEU A 99 -4.15 7.06 -5.84
CA LEU A 99 -3.89 7.47 -7.22
C LEU A 99 -2.76 8.52 -7.30
N GLY A 100 -2.79 9.52 -6.42
CA GLY A 100 -1.72 10.51 -6.37
C GLY A 100 -0.35 9.92 -6.00
N ILE A 101 -0.31 8.93 -5.11
CA ILE A 101 0.93 8.19 -4.79
C ILE A 101 1.43 7.47 -6.05
N ALA A 102 0.56 6.73 -6.73
CA ALA A 102 0.90 6.00 -7.96
C ALA A 102 1.40 6.94 -9.09
N GLN A 103 0.74 8.08 -9.29
CA GLN A 103 1.16 9.08 -10.28
C GLN A 103 2.56 9.65 -10.00
N ARG A 104 2.94 9.81 -8.72
CA ARG A 104 4.28 10.28 -8.31
C ARG A 104 5.31 9.16 -8.15
N ALA A 105 4.88 7.90 -8.24
CA ALA A 105 5.78 6.76 -8.11
C ALA A 105 6.58 6.55 -9.40
N HIS A 106 7.76 6.00 -9.22
CA HIS A 106 8.61 5.50 -10.30
C HIS A 106 8.26 4.05 -10.59
N LEU A 107 8.07 3.23 -9.54
CA LEU A 107 7.59 1.86 -9.64
C LEU A 107 6.24 1.70 -8.93
N ILE A 108 5.26 1.14 -9.65
CA ILE A 108 3.98 0.70 -9.10
C ILE A 108 4.02 -0.81 -8.92
N MET A 109 3.97 -1.27 -7.68
CA MET A 109 3.92 -2.67 -7.30
C MET A 109 2.47 -3.09 -7.03
N ILE A 110 1.93 -3.92 -7.89
CA ILE A 110 0.60 -4.50 -7.75
C ILE A 110 0.74 -5.94 -7.29
N ALA A 111 0.11 -6.26 -6.17
CA ALA A 111 0.09 -7.63 -5.68
C ALA A 111 -0.95 -7.79 -4.57
N HIS A 112 -1.57 -8.96 -4.51
CA HIS A 112 -2.39 -9.30 -3.36
C HIS A 112 -1.53 -9.23 -2.07
N PRO A 113 -2.05 -8.78 -0.92
CA PRO A 113 -1.27 -8.60 0.32
C PRO A 113 -0.50 -9.85 0.80
N LYS A 114 -0.79 -11.02 0.22
CA LYS A 114 -0.23 -12.33 0.52
C LYS A 114 0.66 -12.93 -0.58
N SER A 115 1.00 -12.15 -1.61
CA SER A 115 1.89 -12.57 -2.71
C SER A 115 3.36 -12.16 -2.54
N GLY A 116 3.83 -11.87 -1.32
CA GLY A 116 5.24 -11.55 -1.08
C GLY A 116 5.63 -10.06 -1.13
N ASN A 117 4.66 -9.16 -1.26
CA ASN A 117 4.81 -7.70 -1.17
C ASN A 117 5.82 -7.20 -0.12
N THR A 118 5.71 -7.71 1.10
CA THR A 118 6.58 -7.30 2.22
C THR A 118 8.02 -7.74 1.98
N TRP A 119 8.20 -8.98 1.53
CA TRP A 119 9.53 -9.56 1.35
C TRP A 119 10.32 -8.80 0.29
N LEU A 120 9.69 -8.52 -0.86
CA LEU A 120 10.31 -7.72 -1.91
C LEU A 120 10.65 -6.30 -1.43
N LYS A 121 9.76 -5.65 -0.65
CA LYS A 121 10.05 -4.32 -0.09
C LYS A 121 11.26 -4.33 0.85
N VAL A 122 11.47 -5.40 1.61
CA VAL A 122 12.67 -5.47 2.47
C VAL A 122 13.93 -5.58 1.61
N MET A 123 13.93 -6.43 0.58
CA MET A 123 15.08 -6.54 -0.33
C MET A 123 15.35 -5.23 -1.07
N LEU A 124 14.32 -4.60 -1.65
CA LEU A 124 14.47 -3.29 -2.31
C LEU A 124 14.94 -2.20 -1.33
N SER A 125 14.39 -2.17 -0.12
CA SER A 125 14.85 -1.22 0.91
C SER A 125 16.31 -1.44 1.26
N ARG A 126 16.74 -2.70 1.38
CA ARG A 126 18.11 -3.05 1.75
C ARG A 126 19.13 -2.56 0.73
N LEU A 127 18.82 -2.66 -0.57
CA LEU A 127 19.66 -2.14 -1.64
C LEU A 127 19.98 -0.64 -1.43
N TYR A 128 18.96 0.17 -1.17
CA TYR A 128 19.15 1.60 -0.91
C TYR A 128 19.76 1.88 0.46
N GLN A 129 19.43 1.09 1.48
CA GLN A 129 20.02 1.25 2.81
C GLN A 129 21.53 1.07 2.80
N VAL A 130 22.04 0.08 2.07
CA VAL A 130 23.47 -0.14 1.92
C VAL A 130 24.11 1.00 1.13
N ARG A 131 23.55 1.31 -0.05
CA ARG A 131 24.11 2.31 -0.96
C ARG A 131 24.14 3.74 -0.39
N PHE A 132 23.11 4.10 0.37
CA PHE A 132 22.95 5.46 0.92
C PHE A 132 23.18 5.53 2.43
N ASN A 133 23.68 4.45 3.04
CA ASN A 133 23.91 4.34 4.49
C ASN A 133 22.67 4.74 5.33
N LEU A 134 21.49 4.23 4.96
CA LEU A 134 20.22 4.54 5.61
C LEU A 134 19.93 3.58 6.78
N PRO A 135 19.08 3.99 7.73
CA PRO A 135 18.64 3.10 8.79
C PRO A 135 17.95 1.85 8.25
N ASP A 136 18.39 0.69 8.71
CA ASP A 136 17.87 -0.61 8.31
C ASP A 136 16.44 -0.90 8.81
N ASN A 137 16.01 -0.19 9.86
CA ASN A 137 14.68 -0.33 10.48
C ASN A 137 13.54 0.47 9.81
N VAL A 138 13.86 1.29 8.78
CA VAL A 138 12.88 2.02 7.98
C VAL A 138 12.76 1.34 6.63
N LEU A 139 11.56 0.94 6.20
CA LEU A 139 11.34 0.42 4.84
C LEU A 139 10.85 1.51 3.90
N ASN A 140 11.26 1.47 2.63
CA ASN A 140 10.71 2.31 1.58
C ASN A 140 9.35 1.74 1.14
N LYS A 141 8.27 2.46 1.41
CA LYS A 141 6.91 2.07 1.00
C LYS A 141 6.33 3.01 -0.04
N SER A 142 6.71 4.28 0.04
CA SER A 142 6.21 5.37 -0.76
C SER A 142 7.25 6.45 -0.96
N ASP A 143 7.35 7.36 -0.01
CA ASP A 143 8.21 8.53 -0.04
C ASP A 143 9.25 8.56 1.10
N GLU A 144 9.34 7.49 1.91
CA GLU A 144 10.19 7.45 3.11
C GLU A 144 11.64 7.82 2.84
N TYR A 145 12.21 7.34 1.73
CA TYR A 145 13.60 7.66 1.34
C TYR A 145 13.68 8.88 0.43
N SER A 146 12.82 8.94 -0.59
CA SER A 146 12.82 10.02 -1.63
C SER A 146 12.67 11.45 -1.09
N ARG A 147 12.16 11.60 0.14
CA ARG A 147 12.03 12.91 0.79
C ARG A 147 13.36 13.47 1.30
N GLN A 148 14.29 12.59 1.64
CA GLN A 148 15.64 12.96 2.08
C GLN A 148 16.64 12.84 0.93
N TYR A 149 16.47 11.83 0.08
CA TYR A 149 17.34 11.49 -1.04
C TYR A 149 16.50 11.39 -2.31
N PRO A 150 16.26 12.51 -3.04
CA PRO A 150 15.40 12.54 -4.23
C PRO A 150 15.80 11.58 -5.35
N GLU A 151 17.07 11.16 -5.36
CA GLU A 151 17.63 10.14 -6.25
C GLU A 151 17.09 8.72 -5.99
N ILE A 152 16.52 8.46 -4.81
CA ILE A 152 15.90 7.17 -4.51
C ILE A 152 14.47 7.15 -5.05
N PRO A 153 14.11 6.17 -5.92
CA PRO A 153 12.81 6.11 -6.53
C PRO A 153 11.69 5.96 -5.50
N ARG A 154 10.59 6.67 -5.78
CA ARG A 154 9.32 6.49 -5.09
C ARG A 154 8.65 5.20 -5.51
N LEU A 155 8.12 4.48 -4.53
CA LEU A 155 7.37 3.25 -4.76
C LEU A 155 5.86 3.53 -4.55
N ALA A 156 5.00 2.79 -5.22
CA ALA A 156 3.60 2.68 -4.86
C ALA A 156 3.29 1.21 -4.73
N ALA A 157 2.60 0.79 -3.66
CA ALA A 157 2.25 -0.61 -3.50
C ALA A 157 0.78 -0.75 -3.16
N SER A 158 0.05 -1.39 -4.05
CA SER A 158 -1.40 -1.50 -4.01
C SER A 158 -1.84 -2.95 -4.24
N ASN A 159 -3.02 -3.32 -3.71
CA ASN A 159 -3.69 -4.52 -4.20
C ASN A 159 -4.42 -4.26 -5.51
N GLY A 160 -4.71 -2.99 -5.82
CA GLY A 160 -5.24 -2.55 -7.09
C GLY A 160 -6.65 -3.03 -7.44
N TYR A 161 -7.37 -3.71 -6.54
CA TYR A 161 -8.69 -4.27 -6.86
C TYR A 161 -9.76 -3.86 -5.85
N TYR A 162 -9.64 -4.27 -4.59
CA TYR A 162 -10.68 -4.04 -3.59
C TYR A 162 -10.39 -2.82 -2.71
N SER A 163 -11.46 -2.27 -2.13
CA SER A 163 -11.45 -1.08 -1.29
C SER A 163 -11.00 0.18 -2.06
N TYR A 164 -10.39 1.15 -1.38
CA TYR A 164 -9.93 2.38 -2.01
C TYR A 164 -8.74 2.15 -2.96
N GLU A 165 -8.07 1.02 -2.83
CA GLU A 165 -6.95 0.62 -3.68
C GLU A 165 -7.41 0.23 -5.11
N GLY A 166 -8.69 -0.11 -5.30
CA GLY A 166 -9.30 -0.45 -6.60
C GLY A 166 -9.19 0.65 -7.65
N VAL A 167 -9.04 1.91 -7.23
CA VAL A 167 -8.81 3.06 -8.13
C VAL A 167 -7.60 2.87 -9.05
N ILE A 168 -6.61 2.09 -8.62
CA ILE A 168 -5.43 1.78 -9.45
C ILE A 168 -5.78 0.75 -10.53
N GLY A 169 -6.61 -0.24 -10.21
CA GLY A 169 -7.14 -1.19 -11.20
C GLY A 169 -8.11 -0.51 -12.15
N ASP A 170 -8.96 0.40 -11.66
CA ASP A 170 -9.85 1.20 -12.51
C ASP A 170 -9.04 2.06 -13.49
N ASP A 171 -7.97 2.73 -13.03
CA ASP A 171 -7.11 3.53 -13.90
C ASP A 171 -6.37 2.64 -14.92
N LEU A 172 -5.84 1.50 -14.50
CA LEU A 172 -5.08 0.57 -15.37
C LEU A 172 -5.95 -0.43 -16.14
N ASN A 173 -7.28 -0.34 -16.01
CA ASN A 173 -8.19 -1.26 -16.68
C ASN A 173 -7.93 -1.25 -18.20
N VAL A 174 -7.98 -2.43 -18.82
CA VAL A 174 -7.77 -2.58 -20.26
C VAL A 174 -8.69 -1.68 -21.10
N ASP A 175 -9.92 -1.44 -20.61
CA ASP A 175 -10.96 -0.64 -21.27
C ASP A 175 -10.86 0.87 -20.96
N ASN A 176 -9.89 1.31 -20.15
CA ASN A 176 -9.70 2.72 -19.83
C ASN A 176 -8.66 3.38 -20.76
N PRO A 177 -9.06 4.09 -21.83
CA PRO A 177 -8.12 4.74 -22.74
C PRO A 177 -7.37 5.91 -22.07
N ASP A 178 -7.97 6.53 -21.04
CA ASP A 178 -7.47 7.74 -20.38
C ASP A 178 -6.59 7.43 -19.15
N SER A 179 -6.07 6.21 -19.05
CA SER A 179 -5.22 5.78 -17.94
C SER A 179 -4.04 6.74 -17.73
N THR A 180 -3.92 7.27 -16.52
CA THR A 180 -2.79 8.14 -16.14
C THR A 180 -1.55 7.35 -15.71
N LEU A 181 -1.70 6.03 -15.52
CA LEU A 181 -0.66 5.15 -15.01
C LEU A 181 -0.07 4.21 -16.06
N ARG A 182 -0.71 4.01 -17.22
CA ARG A 182 -0.33 3.01 -18.23
C ARG A 182 1.14 3.02 -18.66
N ASN A 183 1.75 4.19 -18.75
CA ASN A 183 3.15 4.35 -19.18
C ASN A 183 4.18 4.21 -18.03
N LYS A 184 3.74 4.00 -16.79
CA LYS A 184 4.61 3.83 -15.62
C LYS A 184 5.27 2.45 -15.62
N GLN A 185 6.38 2.32 -14.86
CA GLN A 185 6.94 1.01 -14.53
C GLN A 185 5.98 0.31 -13.57
N ILE A 186 5.42 -0.81 -14.02
CA ILE A 186 4.40 -1.55 -13.28
C ILE A 186 4.88 -2.99 -13.08
N LEU A 187 5.03 -3.38 -11.82
CA LEU A 187 5.34 -4.75 -11.42
C LEU A 187 4.08 -5.41 -10.86
N PHE A 188 3.65 -6.50 -11.48
CA PHE A 188 2.65 -7.40 -10.91
C PHE A 188 3.32 -8.65 -10.32
N ILE A 189 2.99 -8.97 -9.06
CA ILE A 189 3.50 -10.19 -8.40
C ILE A 189 2.36 -11.20 -8.29
N ALA A 190 2.39 -12.17 -9.20
CA ALA A 190 1.55 -13.36 -9.13
C ALA A 190 2.04 -14.31 -8.04
N ARG A 191 1.13 -15.12 -7.51
CA ARG A 191 1.43 -16.24 -6.60
C ARG A 191 0.35 -17.29 -6.82
N ASN A 192 0.65 -18.56 -6.60
CA ASN A 192 -0.36 -19.63 -6.65
C ASN A 192 -1.60 -19.20 -5.82
N PRO A 193 -2.81 -19.18 -6.43
CA PRO A 193 -3.99 -18.59 -5.81
C PRO A 193 -4.51 -19.40 -4.62
N ILE A 194 -4.27 -20.71 -4.57
CA ILE A 194 -4.63 -21.57 -3.44
C ILE A 194 -3.77 -21.21 -2.21
N ASP A 195 -2.47 -21.05 -2.43
CA ASP A 195 -1.51 -20.57 -1.43
C ASP A 195 -1.85 -19.16 -0.94
N ILE A 196 -2.32 -18.28 -1.84
CA ILE A 196 -2.85 -16.96 -1.46
C ILE A 196 -4.07 -17.13 -0.55
N ALA A 197 -5.05 -17.96 -0.91
CA ALA A 197 -6.30 -18.14 -0.18
C ALA A 197 -6.04 -18.59 1.27
N VAL A 198 -5.20 -19.61 1.47
CA VAL A 198 -4.79 -20.09 2.80
C VAL A 198 -4.07 -19.00 3.59
N SER A 199 -3.12 -18.31 2.96
CA SER A 199 -2.39 -17.23 3.63
C SER A 199 -3.28 -16.04 3.96
N TRP A 200 -4.32 -15.82 3.16
CA TRP A 200 -5.30 -14.77 3.34
C TRP A 200 -6.25 -15.08 4.49
N TYR A 201 -6.67 -16.33 4.68
CA TYR A 201 -7.43 -16.78 5.85
C TYR A 201 -6.72 -16.36 7.15
N PHE A 202 -5.46 -16.76 7.34
CA PHE A 202 -4.69 -16.39 8.55
C PHE A 202 -4.52 -14.88 8.71
N GLN A 203 -4.31 -14.17 7.62
CA GLN A 203 -4.22 -12.71 7.68
C GLN A 203 -5.55 -12.10 8.12
N PHE A 204 -6.66 -12.55 7.54
CA PHE A 204 -8.00 -12.04 7.78
C PHE A 204 -8.47 -12.32 9.21
N THR A 205 -8.30 -13.55 9.69
CA THR A 205 -8.77 -13.98 11.02
C THR A 205 -7.85 -13.55 12.15
N LYS A 206 -6.52 -13.54 11.95
CA LYS A 206 -5.55 -13.34 13.04
C LYS A 206 -4.85 -11.97 13.06
N ARG A 207 -4.74 -11.27 11.92
CA ARG A 207 -3.88 -10.06 11.82
C ARG A 207 -4.58 -8.78 11.40
N GLN A 208 -5.67 -8.86 10.63
CA GLN A 208 -6.38 -7.68 10.16
C GLN A 208 -7.01 -6.93 11.34
N SER A 209 -6.94 -5.60 11.29
CA SER A 209 -7.61 -4.76 12.27
C SER A 209 -9.11 -4.71 11.99
N ALA A 210 -9.92 -4.53 13.03
CA ALA A 210 -11.37 -4.33 12.92
C ALA A 210 -11.72 -3.23 11.89
N ARG A 211 -10.93 -2.15 11.84
CA ARG A 211 -11.11 -1.05 10.86
C ARG A 211 -10.94 -1.48 9.41
N LYS A 212 -9.94 -2.33 9.10
CA LYS A 212 -9.73 -2.81 7.72
C LYS A 212 -10.75 -3.89 7.37
N GLN A 213 -11.17 -4.71 8.33
CA GLN A 213 -12.26 -5.66 8.13
C GLN A 213 -13.60 -4.97 7.87
N GLU A 214 -13.95 -3.91 8.61
CA GLU A 214 -15.13 -3.07 8.33
C GLU A 214 -15.12 -2.57 6.89
N LEU A 215 -13.95 -2.14 6.40
CA LEU A 215 -13.82 -1.72 5.00
C LEU A 215 -14.01 -2.91 4.07
N ILE A 216 -13.27 -4.01 4.24
CA ILE A 216 -13.36 -5.18 3.35
C ILE A 216 -14.79 -5.72 3.28
N ASN A 217 -15.43 -5.95 4.44
CA ASN A 217 -16.81 -6.45 4.51
C ASN A 217 -17.83 -5.50 3.89
N HIS A 218 -17.52 -4.21 3.79
CA HIS A 218 -18.37 -3.26 3.06
C HIS A 218 -18.20 -3.33 1.54
N PHE A 219 -17.08 -3.86 1.05
CA PHE A 219 -16.76 -3.95 -0.39
C PHE A 219 -17.06 -5.32 -1.00
N ILE A 220 -17.51 -6.28 -0.22
CA ILE A 220 -17.87 -7.63 -0.68
C ILE A 220 -19.38 -7.81 -0.52
N GLU A 221 -19.97 -8.62 -1.38
CA GLU A 221 -21.41 -8.89 -1.40
C GLU A 221 -21.84 -9.80 -0.25
N HIS A 222 -20.93 -10.68 0.19
CA HIS A 222 -21.12 -11.66 1.24
C HIS A 222 -20.16 -11.36 2.41
N PRO A 223 -20.56 -10.53 3.41
CA PRO A 223 -19.72 -10.19 4.54
C PRO A 223 -19.31 -11.40 5.38
N ILE A 224 -18.06 -11.40 5.85
CA ILE A 224 -17.49 -12.52 6.60
C ILE A 224 -17.36 -12.19 8.08
N ASP A 225 -17.86 -13.06 8.94
CA ASP A 225 -17.47 -13.10 10.34
C ASP A 225 -16.19 -13.92 10.53
N ARG A 226 -15.11 -13.24 10.88
CA ARG A 226 -13.80 -13.84 11.10
C ARG A 226 -13.74 -14.82 12.27
N HIS A 227 -14.71 -14.76 13.18
CA HIS A 227 -14.72 -15.58 14.39
C HIS A 227 -15.37 -16.93 14.18
N SER A 228 -16.22 -17.07 13.16
CA SER A 228 -16.99 -18.28 12.87
C SER A 228 -16.61 -18.94 11.55
N ILE A 229 -16.04 -18.22 10.58
CA ILE A 229 -15.71 -18.80 9.27
C ILE A 229 -14.62 -19.87 9.37
N SER A 230 -14.89 -21.05 8.81
CA SER A 230 -13.90 -22.10 8.68
C SER A 230 -12.88 -21.76 7.60
N MET A 231 -11.70 -22.39 7.63
CA MET A 231 -10.73 -22.22 6.55
C MET A 231 -11.30 -22.69 5.21
N TRP A 232 -12.01 -23.82 5.21
CA TRP A 232 -12.58 -24.41 4.00
C TRP A 232 -13.63 -23.51 3.34
N ASP A 233 -14.50 -22.90 4.13
CA ASP A 233 -15.50 -21.96 3.59
C ASP A 233 -14.84 -20.65 3.15
N PHE A 234 -13.81 -20.18 3.87
CA PHE A 234 -13.08 -18.98 3.49
C PHE A 234 -12.36 -19.13 2.15
N VAL A 235 -11.68 -20.26 1.91
CA VAL A 235 -10.94 -20.44 0.66
C VAL A 235 -11.86 -20.61 -0.55
N ARG A 236 -13.10 -21.07 -0.36
CA ARG A 236 -14.10 -21.17 -1.44
C ARG A 236 -15.02 -19.96 -1.56
N HIS A 237 -14.86 -18.97 -0.68
CA HIS A 237 -15.69 -17.77 -0.68
C HIS A 237 -15.62 -17.03 -2.02
N SER A 238 -16.77 -16.71 -2.61
CA SER A 238 -16.86 -16.11 -3.94
C SER A 238 -16.13 -14.79 -4.06
N ASP A 239 -16.22 -13.93 -3.05
CA ASP A 239 -15.78 -12.53 -3.17
C ASP A 239 -14.30 -12.29 -2.81
N ILE A 240 -13.65 -13.23 -2.13
CA ILE A 240 -12.27 -13.06 -1.64
C ILE A 240 -11.43 -14.34 -1.64
N GLY A 241 -12.06 -15.51 -1.82
CA GLY A 241 -11.43 -16.82 -1.85
C GLY A 241 -10.85 -17.14 -3.22
N LEU A 242 -10.62 -18.41 -3.48
CA LEU A 242 -10.00 -18.93 -4.70
C LEU A 242 -10.70 -18.45 -5.99
N PRO A 243 -12.04 -18.48 -6.12
CA PRO A 243 -12.71 -17.99 -7.34
C PRO A 243 -12.36 -16.53 -7.66
N PHE A 244 -12.43 -15.65 -6.65
CA PHE A 244 -12.02 -14.26 -6.77
C PHE A 244 -10.54 -14.13 -7.09
N LEU A 245 -9.67 -14.89 -6.43
CA LEU A 245 -8.23 -14.81 -6.62
C LEU A 245 -7.79 -15.22 -8.03
N ILE A 246 -8.47 -16.19 -8.63
CA ILE A 246 -8.27 -16.56 -10.05
C ILE A 246 -8.65 -15.39 -10.95
N GLN A 247 -9.84 -14.81 -10.76
CA GLN A 247 -10.28 -13.64 -11.54
C GLN A 247 -9.34 -12.45 -11.37
N TYR A 248 -8.86 -12.21 -10.15
CA TYR A 248 -7.88 -11.18 -9.84
C TYR A 248 -6.59 -11.36 -10.65
N LEU A 249 -6.03 -12.58 -10.67
CA LEU A 249 -4.80 -12.88 -11.42
C LEU A 249 -5.03 -12.68 -12.93
N ASN A 250 -6.10 -13.25 -13.49
CA ASN A 250 -6.44 -13.12 -14.90
C ASN A 250 -6.68 -11.66 -15.32
N SER A 251 -7.39 -10.88 -14.49
CA SER A 251 -7.65 -9.46 -14.77
C SER A 251 -6.37 -8.64 -14.80
N TRP A 252 -5.42 -8.93 -13.90
CA TRP A 252 -4.14 -8.22 -13.88
C TRP A 252 -3.23 -8.59 -15.04
N GLU A 253 -3.25 -9.85 -15.49
CA GLU A 253 -2.61 -10.22 -16.74
C GLU A 253 -3.12 -9.37 -17.92
N GLN A 254 -4.46 -9.29 -18.07
CA GLN A 254 -5.08 -8.49 -19.13
C GLN A 254 -4.77 -7.00 -18.99
N ASN A 255 -4.86 -6.44 -17.79
CA ASN A 255 -4.54 -5.02 -17.59
C ASN A 255 -3.08 -4.69 -17.95
N LEU A 256 -2.15 -5.61 -17.67
CA LEU A 256 -0.73 -5.42 -17.99
C LEU A 256 -0.42 -5.60 -19.48
N SER A 257 -1.26 -6.29 -20.26
CA SER A 257 -1.00 -6.48 -21.71
C SER A 257 -0.92 -5.16 -22.47
N ASN A 258 -1.61 -4.12 -21.99
CA ASN A 258 -1.61 -2.77 -22.55
C ASN A 258 -0.65 -1.82 -21.83
N CYS A 259 0.21 -2.32 -20.93
CA CYS A 259 1.19 -1.51 -20.21
C CYS A 259 2.59 -1.73 -20.84
N PRO A 260 3.16 -0.77 -21.60
CA PRO A 260 4.44 -0.95 -22.29
C PRO A 260 5.61 -1.26 -21.33
N ASN A 261 5.50 -0.82 -20.08
CA ASN A 261 6.47 -1.00 -19.02
C ASN A 261 5.92 -1.92 -17.91
N GLY A 262 5.09 -2.90 -18.27
CA GLY A 262 4.54 -3.90 -17.38
C GLY A 262 5.46 -5.11 -17.25
N LEU A 263 5.64 -5.61 -16.02
CA LEU A 263 6.34 -6.86 -15.73
C LEU A 263 5.50 -7.72 -14.80
N ILE A 264 5.24 -8.96 -15.21
CA ILE A 264 4.66 -10.00 -14.35
C ILE A 264 5.81 -10.88 -13.84
N ILE A 265 5.87 -11.09 -12.53
CA ILE A 265 6.72 -12.12 -11.91
C ILE A 265 5.88 -13.03 -11.04
N ARG A 266 6.38 -14.24 -10.77
CA ARG A 266 5.78 -15.14 -9.77
C ARG A 266 6.56 -15.09 -8.47
N TYR A 267 5.84 -15.15 -7.34
CA TYR A 267 6.41 -15.30 -6.01
C TYR A 267 7.33 -16.53 -5.93
N GLU A 268 6.92 -17.60 -6.60
CA GLU A 268 7.64 -18.87 -6.68
C GLU A 268 9.01 -18.69 -7.36
N ASP A 269 9.08 -17.92 -8.45
CA ASP A 269 10.34 -17.61 -9.14
C ASP A 269 11.23 -16.69 -8.30
N LEU A 270 10.63 -15.69 -7.63
CA LEU A 270 11.36 -14.85 -6.66
C LEU A 270 11.94 -15.70 -5.52
N ARG A 271 11.30 -16.81 -5.16
CA ARG A 271 11.79 -17.74 -4.14
C ARG A 271 12.86 -18.70 -4.65
N ALA A 272 12.68 -19.25 -5.84
CA ALA A 272 13.63 -20.19 -6.42
C ALA A 272 14.93 -19.50 -6.89
N GLN A 273 14.80 -18.30 -7.48
CA GLN A 273 15.90 -17.55 -8.08
C GLN A 273 15.86 -16.07 -7.64
N PRO A 274 16.05 -15.77 -6.34
CA PRO A 274 15.86 -14.43 -5.78
C PRO A 274 16.81 -13.39 -6.37
N VAL A 275 18.09 -13.72 -6.58
CA VAL A 275 19.08 -12.81 -7.18
C VAL A 275 18.65 -12.43 -8.60
N LYS A 276 18.36 -13.41 -9.45
CA LYS A 276 17.92 -13.20 -10.84
C LYS A 276 16.64 -12.36 -10.92
N THR A 277 15.64 -12.71 -10.11
CA THR A 277 14.34 -12.04 -10.11
C THR A 277 14.45 -10.62 -9.57
N LEU A 278 15.23 -10.39 -8.50
CA LEU A 278 15.48 -9.06 -7.98
C LEU A 278 16.22 -8.17 -9.00
N THR A 279 17.23 -8.70 -9.69
CA THR A 279 17.92 -8.00 -10.78
C THR A 279 16.98 -7.61 -11.92
N LEU A 280 16.03 -8.46 -12.28
CA LEU A 280 15.01 -8.13 -13.29
C LEU A 280 14.12 -6.96 -12.83
N ILE A 281 13.71 -6.96 -11.56
CA ILE A 281 12.90 -5.90 -10.96
C ILE A 281 13.67 -4.57 -10.91
N THR A 282 14.96 -4.58 -10.54
CA THR A 282 15.74 -3.33 -10.52
C THR A 282 15.96 -2.77 -11.92
N LYS A 283 16.13 -3.63 -12.94
CA LYS A 283 16.17 -3.20 -14.34
C LYS A 283 14.87 -2.53 -14.79
N LEU A 284 13.71 -3.09 -14.41
CA LEU A 284 12.41 -2.44 -14.65
C LEU A 284 12.36 -1.05 -14.01
N MET A 285 12.91 -0.89 -12.81
CA MET A 285 12.98 0.42 -12.13
C MET A 285 13.90 1.43 -12.84
N GLY A 286 14.69 1.00 -13.84
CA GLY A 286 15.75 1.81 -14.44
C GLY A 286 16.99 1.94 -13.55
N GLU A 287 17.13 1.05 -12.56
CA GLU A 287 18.17 1.12 -11.53
C GLU A 287 19.24 0.05 -11.78
N SER A 288 20.49 0.39 -11.48
CA SER A 288 21.62 -0.53 -11.59
C SER A 288 22.21 -0.82 -10.21
N PHE A 289 22.28 -2.11 -9.89
CA PHE A 289 22.93 -2.64 -8.69
C PHE A 289 23.95 -3.69 -9.08
N SER A 290 25.08 -3.70 -8.38
CA SER A 290 26.07 -4.76 -8.51
C SER A 290 25.48 -6.09 -8.05
N GLU A 291 26.00 -7.19 -8.57
CA GLU A 291 25.58 -8.53 -8.14
C GLU A 291 25.76 -8.72 -6.63
N GLU A 292 26.81 -8.13 -6.05
CA GLU A 292 27.08 -8.19 -4.62
C GLU A 292 26.01 -7.46 -3.79
N GLU A 293 25.61 -6.26 -4.20
CA GLU A 293 24.50 -5.53 -3.55
C GLU A 293 23.19 -6.34 -3.61
N ILE A 294 22.90 -6.96 -4.76
CA ILE A 294 21.73 -7.83 -4.93
C ILE A 294 21.82 -9.05 -4.00
N ARG A 295 22.96 -9.74 -3.95
CA ARG A 295 23.17 -10.92 -3.09
C ARG A 295 23.01 -10.57 -1.61
N GLN A 296 23.60 -9.47 -1.18
CA GLN A 296 23.46 -8.98 0.19
C GLN A 296 22.01 -8.64 0.53
N ALA A 297 21.27 -8.00 -0.38
CA ALA A 297 19.85 -7.71 -0.18
C ALA A 297 19.00 -8.99 -0.08
N VAL A 298 19.31 -10.00 -0.89
CA VAL A 298 18.66 -11.32 -0.85
C VAL A 298 18.94 -12.05 0.46
N GLU A 299 20.20 -12.06 0.91
CA GLU A 299 20.60 -12.69 2.18
C GLU A 299 19.89 -12.02 3.37
N TYR A 300 19.90 -10.68 3.41
CA TYR A 300 19.14 -9.92 4.41
C TYR A 300 17.63 -10.19 4.31
N GLY A 301 17.13 -10.39 3.09
CA GLY A 301 15.77 -10.79 2.78
C GLY A 301 15.41 -12.22 3.23
N GLY A 302 16.37 -13.05 3.63
CA GLY A 302 16.19 -14.47 3.93
C GLY A 302 15.08 -14.74 4.95
N PHE A 303 14.34 -15.83 4.77
CA PHE A 303 13.17 -16.17 5.58
C PHE A 303 13.46 -16.18 7.09
N GLU A 304 14.55 -16.82 7.51
CA GLU A 304 14.92 -16.89 8.93
C GLU A 304 15.28 -15.52 9.50
N ASN A 305 16.02 -14.69 8.75
CA ASN A 305 16.34 -13.33 9.17
C ASN A 305 15.06 -12.49 9.30
N GLN A 306 14.14 -12.57 8.33
CA GLN A 306 12.84 -11.88 8.39
C GLN A 306 12.03 -12.29 9.62
N ARG A 307 12.00 -13.58 9.93
CA ARG A 307 11.29 -14.12 11.09
C ARG A 307 11.90 -13.61 12.39
N GLN A 308 13.24 -13.53 12.46
CA GLN A 308 13.96 -12.98 13.60
C GLN A 308 13.73 -11.46 13.76
N LEU A 309 13.74 -10.69 12.67
CA LEU A 309 13.46 -9.26 12.70
C LEU A 309 12.00 -8.97 13.10
N GLU A 310 11.04 -9.77 12.63
CA GLU A 310 9.64 -9.67 13.05
C GLU A 310 9.48 -9.98 14.55
N SER A 311 10.12 -11.04 15.06
CA SER A 311 10.00 -11.44 16.47
C SER A 311 10.58 -10.39 17.42
N LYS A 312 11.65 -9.69 17.01
CA LYS A 312 12.25 -8.57 17.74
C LYS A 312 11.46 -7.25 17.62
N GLY A 313 10.38 -7.21 16.83
CA GLY A 313 9.63 -5.98 16.56
C GLY A 313 10.47 -4.91 15.87
N PHE A 314 11.49 -5.33 15.12
CA PHE A 314 12.51 -4.46 14.54
C PHE A 314 11.90 -3.37 13.64
N PHE A 315 10.95 -3.78 12.82
CA PHE A 315 10.21 -2.87 11.96
C PHE A 315 8.94 -2.36 12.65
N LYS A 316 8.97 -1.10 13.09
CA LYS A 316 7.82 -0.43 13.72
C LYS A 316 6.75 0.04 12.71
N GLN A 317 6.92 -0.24 11.43
CA GLN A 317 6.07 0.31 10.36
C GLN A 317 5.03 -0.69 9.83
N GLY A 318 3.74 -0.38 10.06
CA GLY A 318 2.62 -0.98 9.32
C GLY A 318 2.41 -2.47 9.62
N GLY A 319 2.06 -3.26 8.59
CA GLY A 319 1.63 -4.66 8.73
C GLY A 319 2.69 -5.67 9.17
N MET A 320 3.89 -5.23 9.55
CA MET A 320 4.99 -6.08 10.05
C MET A 320 5.12 -6.09 11.57
N THR A 321 4.30 -5.32 12.27
CA THR A 321 4.23 -5.39 13.74
C THR A 321 3.72 -6.78 14.15
N LEU A 322 4.43 -7.43 15.06
CA LEU A 322 4.03 -8.69 15.66
C LEU A 322 2.70 -8.52 16.40
N ARG A 323 1.75 -9.43 16.14
CA ARG A 323 0.41 -9.38 16.75
C ARG A 323 0.34 -10.22 18.01
N ASN A 324 0.64 -11.51 17.89
CA ASN A 324 0.67 -12.42 19.01
C ASN A 324 1.97 -13.26 18.96
N PRO A 325 2.97 -12.97 19.80
CA PRO A 325 4.21 -13.72 19.85
C PRO A 325 4.02 -15.22 20.13
N LYS A 326 2.90 -15.60 20.78
CA LYS A 326 2.59 -16.98 21.17
C LYS A 326 1.87 -17.80 20.09
N ASP A 327 1.44 -17.15 19.00
CA ASP A 327 0.77 -17.82 17.88
C ASP A 327 1.60 -17.62 16.62
N THR A 328 2.34 -18.65 16.21
CA THR A 328 3.22 -18.64 15.03
C THR A 328 2.44 -18.38 13.73
N GLU A 329 1.18 -18.79 13.66
CA GLU A 329 0.31 -18.55 12.52
C GLU A 329 -0.15 -17.08 12.46
N SER A 330 0.03 -16.33 13.55
CA SER A 330 -0.21 -14.89 13.59
C SER A 330 0.96 -14.07 13.05
N PHE A 331 2.11 -14.66 12.66
CA PHE A 331 3.27 -13.95 12.11
C PHE A 331 3.02 -13.52 10.65
N LYS A 332 3.69 -12.47 10.19
CA LYS A 332 3.66 -12.01 8.79
C LYS A 332 4.49 -12.97 7.95
N THR A 333 5.66 -13.34 8.45
CA THR A 333 6.58 -14.33 7.91
C THR A 333 6.31 -15.68 8.58
N ARG A 334 5.29 -16.39 8.08
CA ARG A 334 4.71 -17.57 8.73
C ARG A 334 5.47 -18.87 8.42
N ARG A 335 5.38 -19.33 7.17
CA ARG A 335 6.06 -20.55 6.68
C ARG A 335 7.02 -20.30 5.53
N GLY A 336 6.76 -19.30 4.69
CA GLY A 336 7.53 -19.05 3.47
C GLY A 336 7.43 -20.18 2.43
N LYS A 337 6.76 -21.29 2.70
CA LYS A 337 6.63 -22.44 1.81
C LYS A 337 5.78 -22.10 0.58
N VAL A 338 6.22 -22.63 -0.58
CA VAL A 338 5.42 -22.76 -1.80
C VAL A 338 4.68 -24.09 -1.71
N GLY A 339 3.38 -24.09 -1.99
CA GLY A 339 2.59 -25.30 -1.79
C GLY A 339 2.28 -25.57 -0.33
N GLY A 340 2.09 -24.52 0.46
CA GLY A 340 1.77 -24.68 1.87
C GLY A 340 0.32 -25.12 2.11
N TYR A 341 -0.55 -25.04 1.09
CA TYR A 341 -1.97 -25.38 1.21
C TYR A 341 -2.22 -26.88 1.45
N ILE A 342 -1.35 -27.76 0.94
CA ILE A 342 -1.49 -29.21 1.12
C ILE A 342 -1.48 -29.63 2.60
N ASP A 343 -0.84 -28.83 3.46
CA ASP A 343 -0.77 -29.09 4.89
C ASP A 343 -2.11 -28.82 5.62
N TYR A 344 -3.16 -28.35 4.92
CA TYR A 344 -4.41 -27.87 5.53
C TYR A 344 -5.67 -28.57 5.05
N PHE A 345 -5.58 -29.34 3.96
CA PHE A 345 -6.74 -29.92 3.28
C PHE A 345 -6.51 -31.41 3.07
N ASN A 346 -7.60 -32.17 3.06
CA ASN A 346 -7.53 -33.58 2.68
C ASN A 346 -7.37 -33.73 1.15
N PRO A 347 -7.05 -34.93 0.63
CA PRO A 347 -6.83 -35.14 -0.80
C PRO A 347 -8.01 -34.69 -1.68
N GLU A 348 -9.25 -34.94 -1.26
CA GLU A 348 -10.44 -34.57 -2.02
C GLU A 348 -10.60 -33.04 -2.14
N GLN A 349 -10.36 -32.32 -1.04
CA GLN A 349 -10.36 -30.86 -1.01
C GLN A 349 -9.23 -30.27 -1.84
N ILE A 350 -8.04 -30.88 -1.82
CA ILE A 350 -6.90 -30.46 -2.65
C ILE A 350 -7.28 -30.57 -4.13
N GLN A 351 -7.82 -31.72 -4.54
CA GLN A 351 -8.25 -31.94 -5.90
C GLN A 351 -9.30 -30.91 -6.36
N GLU A 352 -10.32 -30.63 -5.53
CA GLU A 352 -11.34 -29.61 -5.83
C GLU A 352 -10.72 -28.22 -6.10
N LEU A 353 -9.76 -27.80 -5.27
CA LEU A 353 -9.09 -26.51 -5.41
C LEU A 353 -8.17 -26.47 -6.64
N GLU A 354 -7.44 -27.54 -6.91
CA GLU A 354 -6.54 -27.65 -8.05
C GLU A 354 -7.30 -27.74 -9.37
N ASP A 355 -8.39 -28.48 -9.44
CA ASP A 355 -9.27 -28.55 -10.62
C ASP A 355 -9.86 -27.18 -10.96
N LEU A 356 -10.31 -26.43 -9.95
CA LEU A 356 -10.80 -25.07 -10.14
C LEU A 356 -9.69 -24.14 -10.66
N MET A 357 -8.48 -24.25 -10.10
CA MET A 357 -7.33 -23.47 -10.57
C MET A 357 -6.99 -23.82 -12.02
N MET A 358 -6.88 -25.11 -12.35
CA MET A 358 -6.47 -25.58 -13.68
C MET A 358 -7.50 -25.27 -14.76
N SER A 359 -8.79 -25.28 -14.42
CA SER A 359 -9.87 -24.99 -15.37
C SER A 359 -10.06 -23.49 -15.67
N SER A 360 -9.67 -22.61 -14.75
CA SER A 360 -10.08 -21.19 -14.79
C SER A 360 -8.93 -20.19 -14.77
N LEU A 361 -7.75 -20.57 -14.28
CA LEU A 361 -6.58 -19.69 -14.24
C LEU A 361 -5.91 -19.63 -15.61
N SER A 362 -5.46 -18.45 -16.01
CA SER A 362 -4.70 -18.29 -17.24
C SER A 362 -3.47 -19.19 -17.27
N PRO A 363 -3.25 -19.96 -18.35
CA PRO A 363 -2.14 -20.90 -18.45
C PRO A 363 -0.76 -20.20 -18.49
N THR A 364 -0.73 -18.90 -18.75
CA THR A 364 0.53 -18.11 -18.80
C THR A 364 1.25 -18.05 -17.46
N PHE A 365 0.52 -18.18 -16.34
CA PHE A 365 1.12 -18.24 -15.01
C PHE A 365 1.85 -19.57 -14.75
N ASN A 366 1.60 -20.60 -15.57
CA ASN A 366 2.30 -21.88 -15.54
C ASN A 366 2.33 -22.51 -14.12
N TYR A 367 1.19 -22.48 -13.45
CA TYR A 367 0.97 -23.20 -12.19
C TYR A 367 0.44 -24.59 -12.48
N HIS A 368 0.92 -25.55 -11.69
CA HIS A 368 0.53 -26.96 -11.77
C HIS A 368 0.18 -27.46 -10.37
N PRO A 369 -0.65 -28.52 -10.26
CA PRO A 369 -0.78 -29.31 -9.04
C PRO A 369 0.59 -29.70 -8.47
N ILE A 370 0.66 -29.87 -7.16
CA ILE A 370 1.90 -30.28 -6.50
C ILE A 370 1.92 -31.80 -6.41
N ASP A 371 2.99 -32.41 -6.92
CA ASP A 371 3.22 -33.85 -6.88
C ASP A 371 3.40 -34.41 -5.46
#